data_AF-A0AAV9UPF6-F1
#
_entry.id   AF-A0AAV9UPF6-F1
#
_cell.length_a   1.000
_cell.length_b   1.000
_cell.length_c   1.000
_cell.angle_alpha   90.00
_cell.angle_beta   90.00
_cell.angle_gamma   90.00
#
_symmetry.space_group_name_H-M   'P 1'
#
loop_
_entity.id
_entity.type
_entity.pdbx_description
1 polymer ?
#
loop_
_entity_poly.entity_id
_entity_poly.type
_entity_poly.pdbx_seq_one_letter_code
_entity_poly.pdbx_strand_id
1 'polypeptide(L)'
;MLSKGYLGSLCLLLAIPVSESSPFGRLLERRSTFDKRTTLPSIDGSGLRTGIHFTANSACQIPSPDYGPMEHCPQSSVLVDPTLKHASTDGSYDTFTTIQAAIDSIPHNSRKWTILVMAGTYHEQLNVTRAGPLTILGQTYDPLDKAKNLVTVIGGTANYNSRYTDNAFTSTLTVAPNLNASLTGAGPTGFTPPDDTPFGNTDFRVYNMDFRNTEFDISNGPALAISISRANAGLYFCGFYSYQDTVYIGKLGNAYFYRNEIAGQTDFLYGFGTAWIAYSKLLMRSCGGGVTAWKGTNTTFENTYGVYISLTDVVAANSTIATSMVGRCALGRPWNYLHRSIFMDCYMDASIRPVGYIPWSSNAAWNQVVVPGQTLLGEYDSYGPGANLAGRAQTQTQNGVQIVVTTELTKSEVKEYSTPAKVFMDPNGKLTSTWIDTQFYPY
;
A
#
# COMPACT_ATOMS: atom_id res chain seq x y z
N MET A 1 27.95 -36.71 46.92
CA MET A 1 26.80 -35.78 46.83
C MET A 1 26.77 -35.22 45.42
N LEU A 2 25.68 -35.50 44.69
CA LEU A 2 24.99 -34.75 43.62
C LEU A 2 25.74 -33.56 42.95
N SER A 3 25.64 -33.23 41.66
CA SER A 3 25.11 -33.83 40.42
C SER A 3 25.31 -32.80 39.29
N LYS A 4 25.51 -33.25 38.02
CA LYS A 4 25.20 -32.55 36.74
C LYS A 4 25.96 -31.23 36.46
N GLY A 5 26.41 -30.89 35.25
CA GLY A 5 26.15 -31.36 33.89
C GLY A 5 26.36 -30.18 32.93
N TYR A 6 26.64 -30.49 31.65
CA TYR A 6 26.64 -29.65 30.43
C TYR A 6 27.97 -29.71 29.66
N LEU A 7 28.14 -30.79 28.90
CA LEU A 7 28.92 -30.76 27.66
C LEU A 7 28.07 -30.04 26.60
N GLY A 8 28.63 -28.99 26.00
CA GLY A 8 28.03 -28.29 24.87
C GLY A 8 28.15 -29.12 23.59
N SER A 9 27.01 -29.44 22.98
CA SER A 9 26.94 -29.89 21.60
C SER A 9 27.28 -28.72 20.68
N LEU A 10 28.44 -28.79 20.04
CA LEU A 10 28.80 -27.96 18.89
C LEU A 10 27.93 -28.43 17.71
N CYS A 11 26.85 -27.71 17.42
CA CYS A 11 26.09 -27.92 16.20
C CYS A 11 26.87 -27.28 15.05
N LEU A 12 27.61 -28.09 14.31
CA LEU A 12 28.27 -27.70 13.08
C LEU A 12 27.17 -27.42 12.04
N LEU A 13 26.83 -26.13 11.85
CA LEU A 13 26.03 -25.69 10.72
C LEU A 13 26.85 -25.94 9.45
N LEU A 14 26.62 -27.08 8.82
CA LEU A 14 26.98 -27.32 7.43
C LEU A 14 26.26 -26.26 6.60
N ALA A 15 26.99 -25.24 6.15
CA ALA A 15 26.53 -24.33 5.10
C ALA A 15 26.38 -25.18 3.83
N ILE A 16 25.14 -25.61 3.56
CA ILE A 16 24.80 -26.20 2.26
C ILE A 16 24.92 -25.06 1.24
N PRO A 17 25.78 -25.17 0.21
CA PRO A 17 25.83 -24.17 -0.85
C PRO A 17 24.47 -24.16 -1.55
N VAL A 18 23.68 -23.11 -1.32
CA VAL A 18 22.42 -22.88 -2.04
C VAL A 18 22.80 -22.53 -3.47
N SER A 19 22.43 -23.37 -4.42
CA SER A 19 22.63 -23.09 -5.84
C SER A 19 21.97 -21.75 -6.21
N GLU A 20 22.71 -20.86 -6.89
CA GLU A 20 22.18 -19.62 -7.48
C GLU A 20 20.99 -19.87 -8.41
N SER A 21 20.85 -21.09 -8.97
CA SER A 21 19.72 -21.48 -9.81
C SER A 21 18.47 -21.93 -9.02
N SER A 22 18.57 -22.13 -7.71
CA SER A 22 17.42 -22.48 -6.87
C SER A 22 16.51 -21.26 -6.64
N PRO A 23 15.20 -21.44 -6.42
CA PRO A 23 14.30 -20.32 -6.09
C PRO A 23 14.80 -19.50 -4.89
N PHE A 24 15.36 -20.18 -3.88
CA PHE A 24 15.94 -19.55 -2.69
C PHE A 24 17.25 -18.80 -2.98
N GLY A 25 18.09 -19.32 -3.88
CA GLY A 25 19.32 -18.66 -4.34
C GLY A 25 19.05 -17.38 -5.13
N ARG A 26 18.11 -17.43 -6.09
CA ARG A 26 17.65 -16.25 -6.85
C ARG A 26 17.02 -15.19 -5.94
N LEU A 27 16.32 -15.59 -4.89
CA LEU A 27 15.74 -14.69 -3.90
C LEU A 27 16.80 -14.00 -3.05
N LEU A 28 17.78 -14.76 -2.52
CA LEU A 28 18.89 -14.21 -1.75
C LEU A 28 19.72 -13.24 -2.60
N GLU A 29 19.91 -13.54 -3.89
CA GLU A 29 20.62 -12.65 -4.82
C GLU A 29 19.83 -11.37 -5.10
N ARG A 30 18.51 -11.46 -5.36
CA ARG A 30 17.61 -10.30 -5.54
C ARG A 30 17.46 -9.44 -4.27
N ARG A 31 17.42 -10.05 -3.08
CA ARG A 31 17.36 -9.31 -1.79
C ARG A 31 18.73 -8.73 -1.40
N SER A 32 19.84 -9.46 -1.59
CA SER A 32 21.18 -9.02 -1.17
C SER A 32 21.82 -7.97 -2.09
N THR A 33 21.53 -7.96 -3.39
CA THR A 33 21.93 -6.87 -4.30
C THR A 33 21.19 -5.56 -4.03
N PHE A 34 20.10 -5.62 -3.24
CA PHE A 34 19.26 -4.48 -2.90
C PHE A 34 19.51 -3.96 -1.48
N ASP A 35 19.80 -4.85 -0.51
CA ASP A 35 20.10 -4.47 0.88
C ASP A 35 21.41 -3.66 1.05
N LYS A 36 22.24 -3.58 0.00
CA LYS A 36 23.38 -2.65 -0.04
C LYS A 36 22.99 -1.20 -0.34
N ARG A 37 21.70 -0.89 -0.55
CA ARG A 37 21.17 0.44 -0.90
C ARG A 37 20.32 1.09 0.20
N THR A 38 20.22 0.45 1.36
CA THR A 38 19.20 0.71 2.40
C THR A 38 19.76 1.30 3.68
N THR A 39 21.09 1.37 3.82
CA THR A 39 21.72 2.05 4.96
C THR A 39 21.89 3.51 4.66
N LEU A 40 21.54 4.39 5.61
CA LEU A 40 21.95 5.78 5.57
C LEU A 40 23.46 5.84 5.27
N PRO A 41 23.87 6.56 4.22
CA PRO A 41 25.28 6.71 3.93
C PRO A 41 26.01 7.36 5.11
N SER A 42 27.29 7.04 5.26
CA SER A 42 28.18 7.68 6.23
C SER A 42 28.12 9.21 6.06
N ILE A 43 28.13 9.92 7.18
CA ILE A 43 28.29 11.37 7.21
C ILE A 43 29.67 11.69 6.64
N ASP A 44 29.75 12.49 5.58
CA ASP A 44 31.04 12.96 5.07
C ASP A 44 31.67 14.00 6.01
N GLY A 45 32.92 14.40 5.75
CA GLY A 45 33.64 15.38 6.57
C GLY A 45 32.99 16.77 6.64
N SER A 46 31.89 17.02 5.92
CA SER A 46 31.10 18.25 5.93
C SER A 46 29.76 18.13 6.67
N GLY A 47 29.43 16.94 7.21
CA GLY A 47 28.16 16.72 7.90
C GLY A 47 27.02 16.23 7.00
N LEU A 48 27.22 16.12 5.67
CA LEU A 48 26.19 15.68 4.74
C LEU A 48 26.16 14.15 4.58
N ARG A 49 24.94 13.59 4.57
CA ARG A 49 24.67 12.18 4.22
C ARG A 49 24.57 12.06 2.69
N THR A 50 25.38 11.22 2.05
CA THR A 50 25.44 11.10 0.57
C THR A 50 25.25 9.66 0.08
N GLY A 51 24.14 9.36 -0.58
CA GLY A 51 23.81 7.99 -1.02
C GLY A 51 22.86 7.98 -2.21
N ILE A 52 22.81 6.88 -2.96
CA ILE A 52 22.07 6.76 -4.24
C ILE A 52 20.58 7.11 -4.10
N HIS A 53 20.01 6.95 -2.90
CA HIS A 53 18.61 7.24 -2.59
C HIS A 53 18.41 8.41 -1.60
N PHE A 54 19.46 9.18 -1.32
CA PHE A 54 19.39 10.33 -0.42
C PHE A 54 19.14 11.61 -1.23
N THR A 55 17.94 12.16 -1.11
CA THR A 55 17.47 13.32 -1.88
C THR A 55 17.27 14.56 -1.01
N ALA A 56 16.97 15.71 -1.62
CA ALA A 56 16.53 16.90 -0.88
C ALA A 56 15.28 16.62 0.00
N ASN A 57 14.34 15.79 -0.50
CA ASN A 57 13.21 15.34 0.30
C ASN A 57 13.66 14.49 1.50
N SER A 58 14.69 13.65 1.33
CA SER A 58 15.27 12.85 2.42
C SER A 58 15.88 13.75 3.49
N ALA A 59 16.64 14.77 3.09
CA ALA A 59 17.27 15.73 4.01
C ALA A 59 16.24 16.58 4.77
N CYS A 60 15.19 17.06 4.10
CA CYS A 60 14.10 17.84 4.69
C CYS A 60 13.34 17.11 5.82
N GLN A 61 13.32 15.78 5.82
CA GLN A 61 12.58 14.99 6.81
C GLN A 61 13.35 14.73 8.12
N ILE A 62 14.66 14.93 8.13
CA ILE A 62 15.49 14.53 9.27
C ILE A 62 15.53 15.67 10.29
N PRO A 63 15.21 15.41 11.58
CA PRO A 63 15.42 16.41 12.63
C PRO A 63 16.87 16.86 12.68
N SER A 64 17.11 18.18 12.65
CA SER A 64 18.43 18.78 12.81
C SER A 64 18.51 19.55 14.13
N PRO A 65 19.54 19.30 14.98
CA PRO A 65 19.79 20.12 16.15
C PRO A 65 20.50 21.44 15.79
N ASP A 66 21.21 21.47 14.66
CA ASP A 66 22.10 22.57 14.27
C ASP A 66 21.43 23.56 13.30
N TYR A 67 20.31 23.17 12.68
CA TYR A 67 19.60 23.94 11.67
C TYR A 67 18.10 23.96 11.92
N GLY A 68 17.41 25.00 11.42
CA GLY A 68 15.95 25.05 11.43
C GLY A 68 15.35 23.91 10.60
N PRO A 69 14.11 23.45 10.90
CA PRO A 69 13.52 22.28 10.25
C PRO A 69 13.33 22.44 8.73
N MET A 70 13.28 23.68 8.25
CA MET A 70 13.04 23.99 6.84
C MET A 70 14.33 24.17 6.01
N GLU A 71 15.51 24.14 6.65
CA GLU A 71 16.80 24.46 6.01
C GLU A 71 17.08 23.62 4.75
N HIS A 72 16.76 22.32 4.81
CA HIS A 72 17.01 21.39 3.70
C HIS A 72 15.76 21.10 2.86
N CYS A 73 14.68 21.83 3.10
CA CYS A 73 13.44 21.65 2.37
C CYS A 73 13.47 22.39 1.02
N PRO A 74 12.74 21.88 0.01
CA PRO A 74 12.55 22.60 -1.24
C PRO A 74 12.03 24.03 -0.99
N GLN A 75 12.44 24.99 -1.83
CA GLN A 75 11.93 26.35 -1.74
C GLN A 75 10.40 26.40 -1.83
N SER A 76 9.77 27.29 -1.06
CA SER A 76 8.32 27.39 -0.92
C SER A 76 7.64 26.14 -0.33
N SER A 77 8.38 25.37 0.49
CA SER A 77 7.74 24.40 1.38
C SER A 77 6.98 25.11 2.50
N VAL A 78 5.90 24.50 2.97
CA VAL A 78 5.17 24.94 4.17
C VAL A 78 5.40 23.97 5.32
N LEU A 79 5.34 24.46 6.55
CA LEU A 79 5.60 23.68 7.75
C LEU A 79 4.30 23.37 8.50
N VAL A 80 4.16 22.14 8.99
CA VAL A 80 3.16 21.77 10.00
C VAL A 80 3.89 21.44 11.29
N ASP A 81 3.70 22.28 12.31
CA ASP A 81 4.21 22.07 13.67
C ASP A 81 3.07 22.28 14.67
N PRO A 82 2.59 21.22 15.35
CA PRO A 82 1.43 21.30 16.24
C PRO A 82 1.74 22.12 17.50
N THR A 83 3.02 22.38 17.77
CA THR A 83 3.49 23.17 18.92
C THR A 83 3.87 24.60 18.57
N LEU A 84 3.89 24.95 17.28
CA LEU A 84 4.38 26.24 16.73
C LEU A 84 5.79 26.63 17.16
N LYS A 85 6.58 25.71 17.72
CA LYS A 85 7.94 25.99 18.19
C LYS A 85 8.88 26.44 17.07
N HIS A 86 8.59 26.02 15.85
CA HIS A 86 9.41 26.30 14.69
C HIS A 86 8.73 27.26 13.70
N ALA A 87 7.76 28.06 14.16
CA ALA A 87 7.15 29.08 13.32
C ALA A 87 8.18 30.09 12.84
N SER A 88 8.15 30.42 11.54
CA SER A 88 9.05 31.41 10.95
C SER A 88 8.84 32.79 11.58
N THR A 89 9.91 33.42 12.05
CA THR A 89 9.87 34.79 12.61
C THR A 89 10.10 35.87 11.56
N ASP A 90 10.71 35.53 10.44
CA ASP A 90 11.06 36.44 9.34
C ASP A 90 10.14 36.30 8.12
N GLY A 91 9.18 35.38 8.17
CA GLY A 91 8.23 35.13 7.08
C GLY A 91 8.80 34.31 5.92
N SER A 92 9.93 33.63 6.13
CA SER A 92 10.56 32.75 5.12
C SER A 92 9.70 31.55 4.71
N TYR A 93 8.77 31.10 5.56
CA TYR A 93 7.80 30.04 5.25
C TYR A 93 6.55 30.14 6.14
N ASP A 94 5.43 29.64 5.64
CA ASP A 94 4.18 29.55 6.40
C ASP A 94 4.21 28.34 7.36
N THR A 95 3.60 28.51 8.54
CA THR A 95 3.50 27.46 9.56
C THR A 95 2.05 27.25 9.99
N PHE A 96 1.64 25.99 10.06
CA PHE A 96 0.30 25.56 10.46
C PHE A 96 0.38 24.58 11.64
N THR A 97 -0.68 24.52 12.44
CA THR A 97 -0.80 23.53 13.54
C THR A 97 -1.43 22.21 13.09
N THR A 98 -2.16 22.22 11.96
CA THR A 98 -2.86 21.06 11.42
C THR A 98 -2.43 20.77 10.00
N ILE A 99 -2.49 19.50 9.61
CA ILE A 99 -2.09 19.08 8.26
C ILE A 99 -3.13 19.57 7.24
N GLN A 100 -4.42 19.50 7.56
CA GLN A 100 -5.45 19.97 6.64
C GLN A 100 -5.34 21.47 6.36
N ALA A 101 -5.03 22.31 7.37
CA ALA A 101 -4.87 23.75 7.14
C ALA A 101 -3.68 24.05 6.20
N ALA A 102 -2.59 23.29 6.33
CA ALA A 102 -1.48 23.40 5.38
C ALA A 102 -1.90 22.97 3.97
N ILE A 103 -2.68 21.90 3.80
CA ILE A 103 -3.22 21.49 2.49
C ILE A 103 -4.08 22.60 1.89
N ASP A 104 -5.01 23.17 2.68
CA ASP A 104 -5.95 24.20 2.25
C ASP A 104 -5.26 25.53 1.90
N SER A 105 -4.10 25.81 2.49
CA SER A 105 -3.32 27.01 2.20
C SER A 105 -2.72 27.03 0.79
N ILE A 106 -2.57 25.85 0.17
CA ILE A 106 -1.82 25.73 -1.08
C ILE A 106 -2.72 26.08 -2.28
N PRO A 107 -2.34 27.04 -3.14
CA PRO A 107 -3.15 27.43 -4.29
C PRO A 107 -3.40 26.31 -5.30
N HIS A 108 -4.61 26.28 -5.89
CA HIS A 108 -4.99 25.37 -6.98
C HIS A 108 -4.34 25.78 -8.31
N ASN A 109 -3.06 25.45 -8.48
CA ASN A 109 -2.29 25.69 -9.70
C ASN A 109 -1.39 24.49 -10.03
N SER A 110 -0.63 24.58 -11.12
CA SER A 110 0.30 23.53 -11.56
C SER A 110 1.65 23.53 -10.85
N ARG A 111 1.90 24.50 -9.95
CA ARG A 111 3.17 24.57 -9.21
C ARG A 111 3.27 23.39 -8.25
N LYS A 112 4.47 22.80 -8.16
CA LYS A 112 4.78 21.79 -7.15
C LYS A 112 4.90 22.43 -5.77
N TRP A 113 4.26 21.83 -4.78
CA TRP A 113 4.36 22.22 -3.38
C TRP A 113 4.81 21.07 -2.50
N THR A 114 5.47 21.41 -1.40
CA THR A 114 5.94 20.46 -0.40
C THR A 114 5.44 20.90 0.97
N ILE A 115 4.92 19.96 1.76
CA ILE A 115 4.57 20.15 3.17
C ILE A 115 5.52 19.31 3.99
N LEU A 116 6.26 19.93 4.92
CA LEU A 116 6.97 19.19 5.98
C LEU A 116 6.04 19.08 7.19
N VAL A 117 5.84 17.88 7.70
CA VAL A 117 5.05 17.59 8.90
C VAL A 117 5.98 17.14 10.01
N MET A 118 6.03 17.91 11.09
CA MET A 118 6.88 17.62 12.25
C MET A 118 6.37 16.40 13.04
N ALA A 119 7.25 15.80 13.85
CA ALA A 119 6.91 14.67 14.71
C ALA A 119 5.67 14.98 15.57
N GLY A 120 4.73 14.04 15.59
CA GLY A 120 3.48 14.22 16.32
C GLY A 120 2.39 13.23 15.94
N THR A 121 1.34 13.24 16.76
CA THR A 121 0.09 12.52 16.49
C THR A 121 -0.99 13.55 16.14
N TYR A 122 -1.53 13.46 14.94
CA TYR A 122 -2.51 14.38 14.38
C TYR A 122 -3.87 13.70 14.31
N HIS A 123 -4.88 14.27 14.96
CA HIS A 123 -6.24 13.73 14.95
C HIS A 123 -7.09 14.44 13.90
N GLU A 124 -6.99 13.98 12.64
CA GLU A 124 -7.56 14.67 11.47
C GLU A 124 -8.03 13.68 10.40
N GLN A 125 -9.03 14.07 9.62
CA GLN A 125 -9.31 13.48 8.30
C GLN A 125 -8.80 14.44 7.24
N LEU A 126 -7.92 13.96 6.36
CA LEU A 126 -7.23 14.76 5.36
C LEU A 126 -7.91 14.61 3.99
N ASN A 127 -8.07 15.72 3.29
CA ASN A 127 -8.67 15.78 1.96
C ASN A 127 -7.82 16.63 1.00
N VAL A 128 -7.30 15.99 -0.05
CA VAL A 128 -6.47 16.61 -1.08
C VAL A 128 -7.26 16.68 -2.38
N THR A 129 -7.79 17.88 -2.68
CA THR A 129 -8.59 18.15 -3.89
C THR A 129 -7.82 18.84 -5.01
N ARG A 130 -6.63 19.38 -4.71
CA ARG A 130 -5.78 20.05 -5.70
C ARG A 130 -5.32 19.08 -6.80
N ALA A 131 -5.36 19.55 -8.05
CA ALA A 131 -4.91 18.78 -9.22
C ALA A 131 -3.38 18.84 -9.44
N GLY A 132 -2.74 19.92 -8.99
CA GLY A 132 -1.30 20.12 -9.16
C GLY A 132 -0.46 19.28 -8.18
N PRO A 133 0.83 19.03 -8.50
CA PRO A 133 1.71 18.18 -7.70
C PRO A 133 1.78 18.63 -6.24
N LEU A 134 1.72 17.66 -5.32
CA LEU A 134 1.84 17.88 -3.88
C LEU A 134 2.69 16.77 -3.28
N THR A 135 3.72 17.15 -2.53
CA THR A 135 4.52 16.21 -1.73
C THR A 135 4.32 16.51 -0.24
N ILE A 136 3.95 15.50 0.55
CA ILE A 136 3.90 15.58 2.01
C ILE A 136 5.03 14.73 2.57
N LEU A 137 5.85 15.34 3.43
CA LEU A 137 7.03 14.75 4.03
C LEU A 137 6.81 14.64 5.54
N GLY A 138 6.76 13.42 6.07
CA GLY A 138 6.75 13.19 7.51
C GLY A 138 8.16 13.23 8.08
N GLN A 139 8.33 13.89 9.23
CA GLN A 139 9.58 13.86 9.96
C GLN A 139 9.93 12.41 10.36
N THR A 140 11.18 12.02 10.18
CA THR A 140 11.68 10.67 10.48
C THR A 140 13.16 10.70 10.85
N TYR A 141 13.59 9.77 11.72
CA TYR A 141 15.02 9.61 11.98
C TYR A 141 15.76 8.93 10.81
N ASP A 142 15.05 8.25 9.92
CA ASP A 142 15.60 7.63 8.73
C ASP A 142 14.57 7.62 7.58
N PRO A 143 14.78 8.39 6.50
CA PRO A 143 13.88 8.46 5.35
C PRO A 143 13.80 7.18 4.51
N LEU A 144 14.62 6.15 4.80
CA LEU A 144 14.62 4.86 4.11
C LEU A 144 14.18 3.69 5.02
N ASP A 145 13.75 3.98 6.25
CA ASP A 145 13.24 3.00 7.21
C ASP A 145 11.90 3.47 7.79
N LYS A 146 10.82 2.81 7.35
CA LYS A 146 9.44 3.02 7.78
C LYS A 146 9.27 2.92 9.31
N ALA A 147 10.12 2.16 10.00
CA ALA A 147 10.07 2.01 11.45
C ALA A 147 10.58 3.25 12.21
N LYS A 148 11.15 4.23 11.50
CA LYS A 148 11.68 5.49 12.07
C LYS A 148 10.75 6.69 11.87
N ASN A 149 9.59 6.49 11.24
CA ASN A 149 8.55 7.52 11.09
C ASN A 149 8.17 8.11 12.45
N LEU A 150 8.04 9.44 12.52
CA LEU A 150 7.65 10.16 13.74
C LEU A 150 6.27 10.81 13.65
N VAL A 151 5.61 10.67 12.49
CA VAL A 151 4.32 11.29 12.21
C VAL A 151 3.25 10.23 12.09
N THR A 152 2.24 10.34 12.95
CA THR A 152 1.02 9.51 12.87
C THR A 152 -0.19 10.40 12.68
N VAL A 153 -1.00 10.09 11.67
CA VAL A 153 -2.33 10.68 11.46
C VAL A 153 -3.36 9.65 11.90
N ILE A 154 -4.14 9.99 12.91
CA ILE A 154 -5.26 9.20 13.40
C ILE A 154 -6.53 9.88 12.95
N GLY A 155 -7.31 9.20 12.12
CA GLY A 155 -8.55 9.76 11.64
C GLY A 155 -9.53 8.69 11.23
N GLY A 156 -10.45 9.10 10.36
CA GLY A 156 -11.50 8.25 9.88
C GLY A 156 -12.58 7.95 10.92
N THR A 157 -13.53 7.16 10.46
CA THR A 157 -14.67 6.62 11.21
C THR A 157 -14.95 5.25 10.58
N ALA A 158 -16.07 4.60 10.89
CA ALA A 158 -16.47 3.38 10.20
C ALA A 158 -17.92 3.45 9.72
N ASN A 159 -18.17 2.85 8.57
CA ASN A 159 -19.51 2.72 8.02
C ASN A 159 -20.17 1.40 8.48
N TYR A 160 -20.40 1.29 9.79
CA TYR A 160 -21.15 0.18 10.39
C TYR A 160 -22.64 0.50 10.46
N ASN A 161 -23.51 -0.51 10.33
CA ASN A 161 -24.97 -0.33 10.35
C ASN A 161 -25.49 0.77 9.40
N SER A 162 -24.81 0.97 8.27
CA SER A 162 -25.12 2.03 7.30
C SER A 162 -25.16 3.44 7.91
N ARG A 163 -24.27 3.71 8.88
CA ARG A 163 -24.14 5.02 9.54
C ARG A 163 -23.87 6.16 8.55
N TYR A 164 -23.16 5.87 7.46
CA TYR A 164 -22.91 6.80 6.37
C TYR A 164 -23.55 6.29 5.08
N THR A 165 -23.85 7.23 4.18
CA THR A 165 -24.38 6.90 2.84
C THR A 165 -23.34 6.22 1.95
N ASP A 166 -22.04 6.35 2.27
CA ASP A 166 -20.95 5.74 1.53
C ASP A 166 -19.70 5.51 2.42
N ASN A 167 -18.81 4.61 2.00
CA ASN A 167 -17.56 4.32 2.71
C ASN A 167 -16.53 5.47 2.59
N ALA A 168 -16.67 6.34 1.59
CA ALA A 168 -15.76 7.47 1.38
C ALA A 168 -15.64 8.40 2.60
N PHE A 169 -16.68 8.50 3.43
CA PHE A 169 -16.68 9.32 4.66
C PHE A 169 -15.83 8.77 5.79
N THR A 170 -15.24 7.59 5.62
CA THR A 170 -14.49 6.88 6.66
C THR A 170 -12.97 7.06 6.53
N SER A 171 -12.50 7.69 5.45
CA SER A 171 -11.08 7.71 5.11
C SER A 171 -10.27 8.69 5.96
N THR A 172 -9.15 8.22 6.50
CA THR A 172 -8.17 9.10 7.18
C THR A 172 -7.47 10.04 6.18
N LEU A 173 -7.10 9.55 4.99
CA LEU A 173 -6.55 10.38 3.90
C LEU A 173 -7.34 10.14 2.61
N THR A 174 -7.87 11.20 2.02
CA THR A 174 -8.55 11.18 0.72
C THR A 174 -7.78 12.01 -0.30
N VAL A 175 -7.47 11.41 -1.44
CA VAL A 175 -6.86 12.09 -2.60
C VAL A 175 -7.79 11.92 -3.79
N ALA A 176 -8.59 12.95 -4.05
CA ALA A 176 -9.59 12.95 -5.10
C ALA A 176 -10.00 14.38 -5.44
N PRO A 177 -10.39 14.67 -6.69
CA PRO A 177 -10.76 16.04 -7.10
C PRO A 177 -11.98 16.60 -6.34
N ASN A 178 -12.89 15.72 -5.90
CA ASN A 178 -14.09 16.05 -5.15
C ASN A 178 -14.68 14.78 -4.50
N LEU A 179 -15.71 14.96 -3.67
CA LEU A 179 -16.39 13.85 -2.99
C LEU A 179 -16.98 12.81 -3.95
N ASN A 180 -17.61 13.24 -5.05
CA ASN A 180 -18.24 12.32 -6.02
C ASN A 180 -17.22 11.35 -6.63
N ALA A 181 -15.98 11.80 -6.85
CA ALA A 181 -14.91 10.92 -7.31
C ALA A 181 -14.49 9.89 -6.24
N SER A 182 -14.61 10.24 -4.95
CA SER A 182 -14.24 9.38 -3.82
C SER A 182 -15.28 8.31 -3.49
N LEU A 183 -16.54 8.49 -3.90
CA LEU A 183 -17.62 7.56 -3.55
C LEU A 183 -17.33 6.14 -4.07
N THR A 184 -17.58 5.17 -3.18
CA THR A 184 -17.40 3.74 -3.47
C THR A 184 -18.64 3.17 -4.17
N GLY A 185 -19.82 3.55 -3.69
CA GLY A 185 -21.12 3.00 -4.04
C GLY A 185 -21.28 1.54 -3.63
N ALA A 186 -22.40 0.95 -4.06
CA ALA A 186 -22.80 -0.41 -3.69
C ALA A 186 -22.82 -1.36 -4.90
N GLY A 187 -23.02 -2.65 -4.62
CA GLY A 187 -23.19 -3.69 -5.63
C GLY A 187 -21.93 -3.93 -6.49
N PRO A 188 -22.05 -4.65 -7.62
CA PRO A 188 -20.92 -5.05 -8.47
C PRO A 188 -20.42 -3.94 -9.42
N THR A 189 -21.13 -2.80 -9.51
CA THR A 189 -20.79 -1.67 -10.39
C THR A 189 -20.23 -0.46 -9.64
N GLY A 190 -20.60 -0.28 -8.36
CA GLY A 190 -20.19 0.88 -7.56
C GLY A 190 -20.87 2.19 -7.96
N PHE A 191 -20.38 3.29 -7.40
CA PHE A 191 -20.85 4.62 -7.76
C PHE A 191 -20.31 5.02 -9.15
N THR A 192 -21.14 5.63 -9.98
CA THR A 192 -20.74 6.18 -11.29
C THR A 192 -20.63 7.70 -11.15
N PRO A 193 -19.41 8.26 -11.08
CA PRO A 193 -19.23 9.70 -11.07
C PRO A 193 -19.81 10.33 -12.34
N PRO A 194 -20.28 11.59 -12.27
CA PRO A 194 -20.66 12.36 -13.46
C PRO A 194 -19.56 12.34 -14.54
N ASP A 195 -19.94 12.35 -15.81
CA ASP A 195 -19.01 12.25 -16.95
C ASP A 195 -17.97 13.39 -16.97
N ASP A 196 -18.35 14.58 -16.47
CA ASP A 196 -17.52 15.77 -16.36
C ASP A 196 -16.64 15.80 -15.10
N THR A 197 -16.64 14.74 -14.29
CA THR A 197 -15.77 14.66 -13.10
C THR A 197 -14.31 14.81 -13.53
N PRO A 198 -13.57 15.81 -13.01
CA PRO A 198 -12.20 16.07 -13.45
C PRO A 198 -11.25 14.97 -12.98
N PHE A 199 -10.02 15.00 -13.48
CA PHE A 199 -8.91 14.29 -12.84
C PHE A 199 -8.35 15.17 -11.71
N GLY A 200 -8.10 14.58 -10.55
CA GLY A 200 -7.52 15.21 -9.39
C GLY A 200 -6.00 15.28 -9.48
N ASN A 201 -5.33 14.99 -8.38
CA ASN A 201 -3.89 15.18 -8.28
C ASN A 201 -3.13 14.31 -9.29
N THR A 202 -2.30 14.93 -10.13
CA THR A 202 -1.54 14.22 -11.16
C THR A 202 -0.19 13.68 -10.68
N ASP A 203 0.28 14.10 -9.50
CA ASP A 203 1.56 13.72 -8.89
C ASP A 203 1.50 13.97 -7.37
N PHE A 204 0.64 13.24 -6.66
CA PHE A 204 0.57 13.25 -5.21
C PHE A 204 1.64 12.33 -4.64
N ARG A 205 2.37 12.78 -3.62
CA ARG A 205 3.37 11.96 -2.93
C ARG A 205 3.26 12.13 -1.43
N VAL A 206 3.40 11.04 -0.70
CA VAL A 206 3.62 11.07 0.75
C VAL A 206 4.76 10.14 1.14
N TYR A 207 5.56 10.61 2.10
CA TYR A 207 6.75 9.93 2.61
C TYR A 207 6.70 9.85 4.14
N ASN A 208 7.09 8.70 4.69
CA ASN A 208 7.44 8.54 6.11
C ASN A 208 6.35 9.00 7.10
N MET A 209 5.08 8.70 6.80
CA MET A 209 3.92 8.98 7.65
C MET A 209 3.07 7.73 7.85
N ASP A 210 2.49 7.58 9.05
CA ASP A 210 1.59 6.49 9.38
C ASP A 210 0.14 6.97 9.47
N PHE A 211 -0.75 6.41 8.65
CA PHE A 211 -2.18 6.71 8.63
C PHE A 211 -2.96 5.59 9.29
N ARG A 212 -3.76 5.94 10.30
CA ARG A 212 -4.50 4.99 11.13
C ARG A 212 -5.97 5.36 11.20
N ASN A 213 -6.82 4.42 10.80
CA ASN A 213 -8.22 4.42 11.21
C ASN A 213 -8.37 3.50 12.42
N THR A 214 -8.79 4.07 13.55
CA THR A 214 -8.81 3.39 14.85
C THR A 214 -10.22 3.25 15.42
N GLU A 215 -11.27 3.41 14.59
CA GLU A 215 -12.67 3.31 15.07
C GLU A 215 -12.97 1.93 15.69
N PHE A 216 -12.42 0.86 15.10
CA PHE A 216 -12.55 -0.49 15.61
C PHE A 216 -11.22 -1.23 15.67
N ASP A 217 -11.10 -2.12 16.65
CA ASP A 217 -10.00 -3.08 16.83
C ASP A 217 -10.30 -4.47 16.22
N ILE A 218 -11.38 -4.55 15.43
CA ILE A 218 -11.81 -5.70 14.63
C ILE A 218 -12.59 -5.20 13.39
N SER A 219 -12.70 -6.03 12.35
CA SER A 219 -13.58 -5.78 11.21
C SER A 219 -15.03 -5.64 11.66
N ASN A 220 -15.56 -4.42 11.59
CA ASN A 220 -16.93 -4.09 11.95
C ASN A 220 -17.46 -2.97 11.04
N GLY A 221 -17.42 -3.19 9.73
CA GLY A 221 -17.79 -2.20 8.72
C GLY A 221 -16.58 -1.45 8.15
N PRO A 222 -16.68 -0.92 6.92
CA PRO A 222 -15.59 -0.23 6.21
C PRO A 222 -15.01 0.92 7.02
N ALA A 223 -13.69 0.99 7.12
CA ALA A 223 -12.96 1.98 7.89
C ALA A 223 -11.64 2.32 7.18
N LEU A 224 -11.66 3.27 6.27
CA LEU A 224 -10.52 3.49 5.36
C LEU A 224 -9.36 4.21 6.07
N ALA A 225 -8.13 3.74 5.85
CA ALA A 225 -6.92 4.49 6.16
C ALA A 225 -6.55 5.44 5.00
N ILE A 226 -6.81 5.01 3.76
CA ILE A 226 -6.55 5.81 2.57
C ILE A 226 -7.55 5.53 1.44
N SER A 227 -7.92 6.60 0.72
CA SER A 227 -8.76 6.62 -0.47
C SER A 227 -8.08 7.42 -1.57
N ILE A 228 -7.85 6.81 -2.73
CA ILE A 228 -7.27 7.46 -3.92
C ILE A 228 -8.19 7.24 -5.11
N SER A 229 -8.75 8.32 -5.66
CA SER A 229 -9.69 8.26 -6.78
C SER A 229 -9.39 9.33 -7.81
N ARG A 230 -9.38 8.98 -9.10
CA ARG A 230 -9.07 9.91 -10.21
C ARG A 230 -7.80 10.72 -9.94
N ALA A 231 -6.76 10.08 -9.40
CA ALA A 231 -5.52 10.71 -9.00
C ALA A 231 -4.36 9.72 -9.13
N ASN A 232 -3.15 10.27 -9.23
CA ASN A 232 -1.90 9.51 -9.20
C ASN A 232 -1.20 9.76 -7.85
N ALA A 233 -0.89 8.68 -7.13
CA ALA A 233 -0.34 8.77 -5.78
C ALA A 233 0.86 7.82 -5.58
N GLY A 234 2.03 8.38 -5.27
CA GLY A 234 3.20 7.64 -4.80
C GLY A 234 3.30 7.66 -3.27
N LEU A 235 3.41 6.49 -2.66
CA LEU A 235 3.35 6.28 -1.22
C LEU A 235 4.61 5.52 -0.79
N TYR A 236 5.50 6.18 -0.04
CA TYR A 236 6.85 5.69 0.21
C TYR A 236 7.12 5.62 1.71
N PHE A 237 7.48 4.44 2.21
CA PHE A 237 7.83 4.24 3.63
C PHE A 237 6.71 4.67 4.59
N CYS A 238 5.45 4.53 4.19
CA CYS A 238 4.28 4.84 5.00
C CYS A 238 3.70 3.60 5.69
N GLY A 239 2.92 3.85 6.73
CA GLY A 239 2.04 2.86 7.34
C GLY A 239 0.58 3.15 7.04
N PHE A 240 -0.21 2.13 6.73
CA PHE A 240 -1.66 2.22 6.53
C PHE A 240 -2.34 1.14 7.36
N TYR A 241 -3.09 1.54 8.39
CA TYR A 241 -3.60 0.60 9.38
C TYR A 241 -5.10 0.78 9.60
N SER A 242 -5.86 -0.29 9.38
CA SER A 242 -7.26 -0.43 9.78
C SER A 242 -7.62 -1.91 9.88
N TYR A 243 -8.90 -2.28 9.70
CA TYR A 243 -9.41 -3.65 9.74
C TYR A 243 -10.21 -4.00 8.49
N GLN A 244 -11.33 -3.35 8.24
CA GLN A 244 -12.11 -3.57 7.02
C GLN A 244 -11.85 -2.43 6.04
N ASP A 245 -11.61 -2.76 4.78
CA ASP A 245 -11.51 -1.79 3.68
C ASP A 245 -10.38 -0.75 3.89
N THR A 246 -9.19 -1.19 4.33
CA THR A 246 -8.08 -0.29 4.73
C THR A 246 -7.60 0.64 3.62
N VAL A 247 -7.39 0.11 2.41
CA VAL A 247 -6.92 0.84 1.23
C VAL A 247 -7.96 0.76 0.14
N TYR A 248 -8.50 1.92 -0.24
CA TYR A 248 -9.41 2.05 -1.37
C TYR A 248 -8.74 2.75 -2.55
N ILE A 249 -8.70 2.06 -3.70
CA ILE A 249 -8.30 2.69 -4.97
C ILE A 249 -9.52 2.81 -5.88
N GLY A 250 -10.11 4.00 -5.94
CA GLY A 250 -11.31 4.25 -6.73
C GLY A 250 -11.08 4.30 -8.24
N LYS A 251 -12.14 4.62 -8.99
CA LYS A 251 -12.11 4.67 -10.45
C LYS A 251 -11.05 5.64 -10.96
N LEU A 252 -10.28 5.24 -11.97
CA LEU A 252 -9.16 6.00 -12.53
C LEU A 252 -8.10 6.43 -11.49
N GLY A 253 -8.10 5.81 -10.30
CA GLY A 253 -7.05 6.00 -9.32
C GLY A 253 -5.83 5.14 -9.66
N ASN A 254 -4.64 5.71 -9.54
CA ASN A 254 -3.36 5.02 -9.68
C ASN A 254 -2.56 5.21 -8.39
N ALA A 255 -2.17 4.11 -7.74
CA ALA A 255 -1.44 4.15 -6.48
C ALA A 255 -0.21 3.25 -6.50
N TYR A 256 0.96 3.82 -6.27
CA TYR A 256 2.23 3.10 -6.17
C TYR A 256 2.71 3.10 -4.71
N PHE A 257 2.84 1.93 -4.12
CA PHE A 257 3.29 1.70 -2.75
C PHE A 257 4.68 1.08 -2.77
N TYR A 258 5.64 1.73 -2.12
CA TYR A 258 7.00 1.21 -1.94
C TYR A 258 7.42 1.20 -0.46
N ARG A 259 7.84 0.03 0.03
CA ARG A 259 8.30 -0.18 1.43
C ARG A 259 7.30 0.28 2.48
N ASN A 260 6.02 0.00 2.25
CA ASN A 260 4.97 0.32 3.20
C ASN A 260 4.65 -0.86 4.13
N GLU A 261 4.03 -0.56 5.26
CA GLU A 261 3.28 -1.54 6.03
C GLU A 261 1.78 -1.27 5.86
N ILE A 262 1.04 -2.26 5.39
CA ILE A 262 -0.41 -2.17 5.19
C ILE A 262 -1.06 -3.26 6.02
N ALA A 263 -1.86 -2.90 7.02
CA ALA A 263 -2.50 -3.85 7.93
C ALA A 263 -4.02 -3.79 7.84
N GLY A 264 -4.63 -4.97 7.80
CA GLY A 264 -6.09 -5.11 7.77
C GLY A 264 -6.55 -6.54 8.05
N GLN A 265 -7.85 -6.75 7.93
CA GLN A 265 -8.55 -8.01 8.18
C GLN A 265 -9.44 -8.39 6.99
N THR A 266 -10.45 -7.59 6.69
CA THR A 266 -11.47 -7.89 5.66
C THR A 266 -11.28 -6.98 4.47
N ASP A 267 -11.04 -7.57 3.30
CA ASP A 267 -10.98 -6.89 2.00
C ASP A 267 -10.08 -5.65 2.04
N PHE A 268 -8.96 -5.75 2.77
CA PHE A 268 -8.24 -4.54 3.18
C PHE A 268 -7.46 -3.86 2.04
N LEU A 269 -7.32 -4.53 0.90
CA LEU A 269 -7.01 -3.91 -0.39
C LEU A 269 -8.23 -4.05 -1.30
N TYR A 270 -8.94 -2.97 -1.57
CA TYR A 270 -10.12 -3.02 -2.42
C TYR A 270 -10.24 -1.82 -3.35
N GLY A 271 -11.01 -1.98 -4.43
CA GLY A 271 -11.25 -0.86 -5.33
C GLY A 271 -11.51 -1.23 -6.77
N PHE A 272 -11.26 -0.25 -7.63
CA PHE A 272 -11.56 -0.23 -9.06
C PHE A 272 -10.34 0.07 -9.91
N GLY A 273 -9.47 0.98 -9.45
CA GLY A 273 -8.36 1.50 -10.23
C GLY A 273 -7.16 0.56 -10.27
N THR A 274 -5.96 1.12 -10.23
CA THR A 274 -4.71 0.38 -10.30
C THR A 274 -3.87 0.61 -9.04
N ALA A 275 -3.46 -0.47 -8.39
CA ALA A 275 -2.49 -0.44 -7.31
C ALA A 275 -1.26 -1.27 -7.66
N TRP A 276 -0.06 -0.74 -7.41
CA TRP A 276 1.18 -1.52 -7.41
C TRP A 276 1.82 -1.44 -6.03
N ILE A 277 2.08 -2.60 -5.41
CA ILE A 277 2.67 -2.69 -4.08
C ILE A 277 3.99 -3.44 -4.18
N ALA A 278 5.09 -2.76 -3.88
CA ALA A 278 6.45 -3.30 -3.99
C ALA A 278 7.18 -3.27 -2.65
N TYR A 279 7.96 -4.31 -2.36
CA TYR A 279 8.87 -4.36 -1.20
C TYR A 279 8.19 -4.03 0.14
N SER A 280 6.90 -4.32 0.25
CA SER A 280 6.07 -3.91 1.38
C SER A 280 5.77 -5.10 2.29
N LYS A 281 5.01 -4.85 3.35
CA LYS A 281 4.40 -5.90 4.17
C LYS A 281 2.89 -5.73 4.16
N LEU A 282 2.18 -6.81 3.85
CA LEU A 282 0.75 -6.95 4.06
C LEU A 282 0.53 -7.74 5.36
N LEU A 283 0.01 -7.06 6.37
CA LEU A 283 -0.11 -7.54 7.75
C LEU A 283 -1.56 -7.93 8.05
N MET A 284 -1.85 -9.22 8.02
CA MET A 284 -3.18 -9.78 8.30
C MET A 284 -3.45 -9.77 9.82
N ARG A 285 -4.40 -8.95 10.27
CA ARG A 285 -4.81 -8.84 11.68
C ARG A 285 -5.75 -9.95 12.13
N SER A 286 -6.47 -10.55 11.18
CA SER A 286 -7.29 -11.76 11.31
C SER A 286 -7.67 -12.19 9.89
N CYS A 287 -8.32 -13.34 9.73
CA CYS A 287 -8.91 -13.73 8.45
C CYS A 287 -10.36 -13.24 8.36
N GLY A 288 -10.69 -12.50 7.29
CA GLY A 288 -12.05 -12.11 6.95
C GLY A 288 -12.09 -11.73 5.47
N GLY A 289 -13.12 -12.14 4.72
CA GLY A 289 -13.14 -11.92 3.26
C GLY A 289 -11.84 -12.40 2.60
N GLY A 290 -11.10 -11.50 1.95
CA GLY A 290 -9.72 -11.76 1.54
C GLY A 290 -8.78 -10.56 1.70
N VAL A 291 -7.49 -10.77 1.41
CA VAL A 291 -6.51 -9.67 1.34
C VAL A 291 -6.91 -8.66 0.24
N THR A 292 -7.37 -9.16 -0.91
CA THR A 292 -7.80 -8.35 -2.06
C THR A 292 -9.29 -8.53 -2.39
N ALA A 293 -9.96 -7.42 -2.71
CA ALA A 293 -11.33 -7.42 -3.25
C ALA A 293 -11.45 -6.36 -4.35
N TRP A 294 -11.22 -6.76 -5.59
CA TRP A 294 -11.24 -5.84 -6.72
C TRP A 294 -12.54 -5.91 -7.51
N LYS A 295 -12.96 -4.76 -7.99
CA LYS A 295 -14.05 -4.59 -8.92
C LYS A 295 -13.48 -4.01 -10.18
N GLY A 296 -13.21 -4.85 -11.17
CA GLY A 296 -12.86 -4.32 -12.48
C GLY A 296 -14.00 -3.45 -13.02
N THR A 297 -13.67 -2.43 -13.79
CA THR A 297 -14.65 -1.47 -14.30
C THR A 297 -14.56 -1.38 -15.81
N ASN A 298 -15.70 -1.24 -16.47
CA ASN A 298 -15.71 -0.95 -17.89
C ASN A 298 -15.29 0.51 -18.09
N THR A 299 -14.21 0.69 -18.83
CA THR A 299 -13.77 1.98 -19.36
C THR A 299 -14.07 2.03 -20.86
N THR A 300 -13.92 3.21 -21.45
CA THR A 300 -13.98 3.39 -22.91
C THR A 300 -12.73 2.85 -23.63
N PHE A 301 -11.73 2.39 -22.88
CA PHE A 301 -10.47 1.81 -23.34
C PHE A 301 -10.23 0.46 -22.67
N GLU A 302 -9.37 -0.38 -23.24
CA GLU A 302 -8.91 -1.61 -22.59
C GLU A 302 -7.97 -1.28 -21.43
N ASN A 303 -8.23 -1.83 -20.24
CA ASN A 303 -7.49 -1.48 -19.04
C ASN A 303 -6.89 -2.69 -18.31
N THR A 304 -5.82 -2.38 -17.60
CA THR A 304 -5.12 -3.28 -16.68
C THR A 304 -5.45 -2.95 -15.22
N TYR A 305 -6.65 -2.46 -14.92
CA TYR A 305 -7.04 -2.16 -13.55
C TYR A 305 -7.01 -3.42 -12.69
N GLY A 306 -6.54 -3.27 -11.46
CA GLY A 306 -6.21 -4.39 -10.59
C GLY A 306 -5.20 -3.99 -9.53
N VAL A 307 -4.88 -4.96 -8.68
CA VAL A 307 -3.84 -4.84 -7.66
C VAL A 307 -2.68 -5.80 -7.95
N TYR A 308 -1.49 -5.24 -8.08
CA TYR A 308 -0.26 -5.96 -8.43
C TYR A 308 0.69 -5.89 -7.24
N ILE A 309 0.95 -7.04 -6.61
CA ILE A 309 1.69 -7.14 -5.37
C ILE A 309 2.98 -7.87 -5.71
N SER A 310 4.12 -7.20 -5.59
CA SER A 310 5.42 -7.70 -5.99
C SER A 310 6.42 -7.64 -4.84
N LEU A 311 7.22 -8.70 -4.67
CA LEU A 311 8.34 -8.74 -3.72
C LEU A 311 7.92 -8.32 -2.30
N THR A 312 6.71 -8.71 -1.90
CA THR A 312 6.04 -8.25 -0.70
C THR A 312 5.78 -9.43 0.23
N ASP A 313 5.93 -9.22 1.53
CA ASP A 313 5.64 -10.24 2.54
C ASP A 313 4.15 -10.18 2.91
N VAL A 314 3.45 -11.31 2.78
CA VAL A 314 2.04 -11.48 3.16
C VAL A 314 1.99 -12.38 4.40
N VAL A 315 1.78 -11.76 5.56
CA VAL A 315 2.02 -12.41 6.86
C VAL A 315 0.98 -12.03 7.91
N ALA A 316 0.86 -12.86 8.94
CA ALA A 316 0.18 -12.49 10.17
C ALA A 316 0.78 -11.20 10.75
N ALA A 317 -0.08 -10.29 11.22
CA ALA A 317 0.36 -8.99 11.75
C ALA A 317 1.25 -9.13 13.00
N ASN A 318 1.13 -10.23 13.75
CA ASN A 318 2.01 -10.57 14.85
C ASN A 318 1.95 -12.09 15.18
N SER A 319 2.87 -12.54 16.02
CA SER A 319 3.01 -13.96 16.37
C SER A 319 1.91 -14.52 17.27
N THR A 320 1.15 -13.67 17.99
CA THR A 320 0.09 -14.15 18.91
C THR A 320 -1.15 -14.60 18.15
N ILE A 321 -1.39 -14.03 16.97
CA ILE A 321 -2.51 -14.39 16.08
C ILE A 321 -2.10 -15.38 14.98
N ALA A 322 -0.81 -15.51 14.65
CA ALA A 322 -0.34 -16.31 13.52
C ALA A 322 -0.85 -17.76 13.56
N THR A 323 -0.77 -18.42 14.72
CA THR A 323 -1.16 -19.83 14.88
C THR A 323 -2.65 -20.07 14.63
N SER A 324 -3.51 -19.10 14.96
CA SER A 324 -4.96 -19.22 14.78
C SER A 324 -5.40 -18.99 13.33
N MET A 325 -4.51 -18.47 12.47
CA MET A 325 -4.79 -18.17 11.07
C MET A 325 -4.25 -19.22 10.09
N VAL A 326 -3.46 -20.20 10.57
CA VAL A 326 -2.82 -21.21 9.71
C VAL A 326 -3.84 -21.86 8.76
N GLY A 327 -3.60 -21.70 7.46
CA GLY A 327 -4.42 -22.26 6.38
C GLY A 327 -5.83 -21.67 6.24
N ARG A 328 -6.10 -20.48 6.80
CA ARG A 328 -7.46 -19.89 6.84
C ARG A 328 -7.66 -18.64 6.01
N CYS A 329 -6.65 -17.78 5.89
CA CYS A 329 -6.77 -16.49 5.23
C CYS A 329 -6.77 -16.63 3.71
N ALA A 330 -7.60 -15.87 3.01
CA ALA A 330 -7.69 -15.88 1.55
C ALA A 330 -6.87 -14.73 0.95
N LEU A 331 -6.23 -14.98 -0.20
CA LEU A 331 -5.54 -13.94 -0.99
C LEU A 331 -6.52 -12.91 -1.57
N GLY A 332 -7.76 -13.31 -1.77
CA GLY A 332 -8.80 -12.40 -2.21
C GLY A 332 -10.13 -13.06 -2.49
N ARG A 333 -11.07 -12.22 -2.91
CA ARG A 333 -12.38 -12.63 -3.42
C ARG A 333 -12.90 -11.64 -4.47
N PRO A 334 -13.52 -12.12 -5.56
CA PRO A 334 -13.93 -11.27 -6.67
C PRO A 334 -15.13 -10.40 -6.29
N TRP A 335 -14.94 -9.09 -6.15
CA TRP A 335 -16.08 -8.17 -5.93
C TRP A 335 -16.97 -8.08 -7.18
N ASN A 336 -16.40 -8.30 -8.36
CA ASN A 336 -17.12 -8.67 -9.57
C ASN A 336 -16.28 -9.60 -10.46
N TYR A 337 -16.85 -10.03 -11.59
CA TYR A 337 -16.22 -10.95 -12.54
C TYR A 337 -14.98 -10.39 -13.25
N LEU A 338 -14.72 -9.08 -13.16
CA LEU A 338 -13.53 -8.42 -13.71
C LEU A 338 -12.43 -8.23 -12.65
N HIS A 339 -12.54 -8.88 -11.49
CA HIS A 339 -11.48 -8.80 -10.46
C HIS A 339 -10.14 -9.19 -11.07
N ARG A 340 -9.13 -8.34 -10.81
CA ARG A 340 -7.73 -8.62 -11.10
C ARG A 340 -6.86 -8.38 -9.87
N SER A 341 -6.19 -9.42 -9.42
CA SER A 341 -5.15 -9.34 -8.39
C SER A 341 -4.03 -10.30 -8.75
N ILE A 342 -2.77 -9.86 -8.66
CA ILE A 342 -1.62 -10.70 -8.96
C ILE A 342 -0.58 -10.59 -7.84
N PHE A 343 -0.16 -11.72 -7.27
CA PHE A 343 0.95 -11.83 -6.32
C PHE A 343 2.19 -12.37 -7.03
N MET A 344 3.27 -11.59 -7.10
CA MET A 344 4.50 -11.89 -7.82
C MET A 344 5.70 -11.91 -6.87
N ASP A 345 6.45 -13.01 -6.83
CA ASP A 345 7.66 -13.15 -6.00
C ASP A 345 7.40 -12.81 -4.51
N CYS A 346 6.20 -13.12 -4.01
CA CYS A 346 5.77 -12.78 -2.66
C CYS A 346 6.10 -13.89 -1.67
N TYR A 347 6.55 -13.51 -0.46
CA TYR A 347 6.59 -14.46 0.65
C TYR A 347 5.21 -14.56 1.27
N MET A 348 4.73 -15.78 1.48
CA MET A 348 3.45 -16.06 2.14
C MET A 348 3.69 -16.96 3.35
N ASP A 349 3.34 -16.47 4.54
CA ASP A 349 3.39 -17.30 5.75
C ASP A 349 2.28 -18.36 5.77
N ALA A 350 2.27 -19.19 6.82
CA ALA A 350 1.36 -20.33 6.90
C ALA A 350 -0.12 -19.92 7.04
N SER A 351 -0.43 -18.63 7.17
CA SER A 351 -1.81 -18.14 7.31
C SER A 351 -2.64 -18.36 6.05
N ILE A 352 -2.01 -18.37 4.87
CA ILE A 352 -2.72 -18.45 3.60
C ILE A 352 -3.33 -19.85 3.40
N ARG A 353 -4.63 -19.88 3.09
CA ARG A 353 -5.37 -21.10 2.81
C ARG A 353 -4.87 -21.77 1.52
N PRO A 354 -4.79 -23.11 1.47
CA PRO A 354 -4.21 -23.83 0.33
C PRO A 354 -4.79 -23.48 -1.05
N VAL A 355 -6.08 -23.17 -1.16
CA VAL A 355 -6.71 -22.85 -2.45
C VAL A 355 -6.55 -21.39 -2.88
N GLY A 356 -5.95 -20.52 -2.05
CA GLY A 356 -5.71 -19.11 -2.35
C GLY A 356 -6.96 -18.24 -2.19
N TYR A 357 -7.87 -18.27 -3.16
CA TYR A 357 -9.02 -17.36 -3.27
C TYR A 357 -10.35 -17.98 -2.83
N ILE A 358 -11.29 -17.18 -2.31
CA ILE A 358 -12.66 -17.62 -1.98
C ILE A 358 -13.70 -17.02 -2.95
N PRO A 359 -14.90 -17.62 -3.05
CA PRO A 359 -16.06 -16.95 -3.63
C PRO A 359 -16.38 -15.62 -2.92
N TRP A 360 -17.05 -14.70 -3.62
CA TRP A 360 -17.47 -13.42 -3.05
C TRP A 360 -18.36 -13.58 -1.82
N SER A 361 -19.34 -14.47 -1.94
CA SER A 361 -20.35 -14.73 -0.92
C SER A 361 -20.65 -16.22 -0.84
N SER A 362 -20.90 -16.71 0.37
CA SER A 362 -21.45 -18.04 0.61
C SER A 362 -22.91 -18.15 0.15
N ASN A 363 -23.60 -17.02 -0.01
CA ASN A 363 -24.92 -16.97 -0.61
C ASN A 363 -24.80 -16.95 -2.14
N ALA A 364 -25.21 -18.03 -2.78
CA ALA A 364 -25.15 -18.21 -4.23
C ALA A 364 -25.84 -17.09 -5.02
N ALA A 365 -26.89 -16.46 -4.48
CA ALA A 365 -27.60 -15.37 -5.15
C ALA A 365 -26.78 -14.07 -5.24
N TRP A 366 -25.82 -13.88 -4.34
CA TRP A 366 -24.93 -12.72 -4.32
C TRP A 366 -23.54 -13.04 -4.86
N ASN A 367 -23.24 -14.32 -5.05
CA ASN A 367 -21.91 -14.75 -5.43
C ASN A 367 -21.56 -14.29 -6.85
N GLN A 368 -20.33 -13.79 -7.00
CA GLN A 368 -19.76 -13.46 -8.29
C GLN A 368 -19.00 -14.69 -8.78
N VAL A 369 -19.38 -15.19 -9.96
CA VAL A 369 -18.72 -16.37 -10.56
C VAL A 369 -17.37 -15.94 -11.10
N VAL A 370 -16.33 -16.73 -10.83
CA VAL A 370 -15.05 -16.60 -11.53
C VAL A 370 -15.27 -16.93 -13.00
N VAL A 371 -15.05 -15.96 -13.88
CA VAL A 371 -15.21 -16.13 -15.33
C VAL A 371 -13.81 -16.31 -15.95
N PRO A 372 -13.45 -17.53 -16.41
CA PRO A 372 -12.15 -17.76 -17.05
C PRO A 372 -11.91 -16.77 -18.21
N GLY A 373 -10.74 -16.15 -18.23
CA GLY A 373 -10.38 -15.14 -19.22
C GLY A 373 -10.85 -13.71 -18.91
N GLN A 374 -11.68 -13.51 -17.88
CA GLN A 374 -12.08 -12.17 -17.41
C GLN A 374 -11.64 -11.91 -15.97
N THR A 375 -11.87 -12.89 -15.09
CA THR A 375 -11.37 -12.83 -13.71
C THR A 375 -9.93 -13.32 -13.68
N LEU A 376 -9.03 -12.53 -13.09
CA LEU A 376 -7.62 -12.90 -12.91
C LEU A 376 -7.25 -12.87 -11.43
N LEU A 377 -7.15 -14.08 -10.85
CA LEU A 377 -6.75 -14.32 -9.48
C LEU A 377 -5.37 -15.01 -9.51
N GLY A 378 -4.33 -14.21 -9.75
CA GLY A 378 -3.03 -14.70 -10.20
C GLY A 378 -1.98 -14.82 -9.09
N GLU A 379 -1.16 -15.86 -9.20
CA GLU A 379 0.11 -16.01 -8.47
C GLU A 379 1.24 -16.28 -9.47
N TYR A 380 2.43 -15.74 -9.19
CA TYR A 380 3.66 -16.00 -9.93
C TYR A 380 4.84 -16.10 -8.97
N ASP A 381 5.49 -17.27 -8.91
CA ASP A 381 6.74 -17.50 -8.16
C ASP A 381 6.68 -17.06 -6.69
N SER A 382 5.49 -17.14 -6.08
CA SER A 382 5.32 -16.91 -4.63
C SER A 382 5.88 -18.10 -3.85
N TYR A 383 6.38 -17.85 -2.65
CA TYR A 383 7.09 -18.86 -1.84
C TYR A 383 6.77 -18.74 -0.35
N GLY A 384 7.24 -19.70 0.44
CA GLY A 384 6.91 -19.81 1.86
C GLY A 384 5.79 -20.81 2.13
N PRO A 385 5.48 -21.07 3.41
CA PRO A 385 4.54 -22.13 3.81
C PRO A 385 3.09 -21.90 3.31
N GLY A 386 2.70 -20.68 2.98
CA GLY A 386 1.38 -20.35 2.41
C GLY A 386 1.28 -20.47 0.88
N ALA A 387 2.42 -20.55 0.19
CA ALA A 387 2.50 -20.66 -1.27
C ALA A 387 2.34 -22.12 -1.71
N ASN A 388 1.12 -22.64 -1.58
CA ASN A 388 0.81 -24.05 -1.80
C ASN A 388 0.31 -24.32 -3.24
N LEU A 389 1.24 -24.59 -4.16
CA LEU A 389 0.93 -24.88 -5.58
C LEU A 389 -0.06 -26.04 -5.75
N ALA A 390 0.10 -27.13 -5.00
CA ALA A 390 -0.81 -28.27 -5.07
C ALA A 390 -2.23 -27.91 -4.61
N GLY A 391 -2.34 -27.04 -3.61
CA GLY A 391 -3.60 -26.48 -3.14
C GLY A 391 -4.24 -25.53 -4.16
N ARG A 392 -3.46 -24.73 -4.89
CA ARG A 392 -3.97 -23.83 -5.94
C ARG A 392 -4.63 -24.58 -7.08
N ALA A 393 -4.13 -25.77 -7.40
CA ALA A 393 -4.69 -26.64 -8.45
C ALA A 393 -6.01 -27.33 -8.06
N GLN A 394 -6.47 -27.21 -6.81
CA GLN A 394 -7.73 -27.82 -6.37
C GLN A 394 -8.94 -27.02 -6.85
N THR A 395 -10.00 -27.74 -7.23
CA THR A 395 -11.26 -27.12 -7.65
C THR A 395 -12.08 -26.65 -6.44
N GLN A 396 -12.84 -25.59 -6.64
CA GLN A 396 -13.89 -25.13 -5.75
C GLN A 396 -15.23 -25.19 -6.47
N THR A 397 -16.28 -25.63 -5.78
CA THR A 397 -17.65 -25.57 -6.31
C THR A 397 -18.15 -24.12 -6.26
N GLN A 398 -18.40 -23.52 -7.41
CA GLN A 398 -19.09 -22.23 -7.53
C GLN A 398 -20.34 -22.40 -8.38
N ASN A 399 -21.51 -22.13 -7.81
CA ASN A 399 -22.81 -22.26 -8.46
C ASN A 399 -23.00 -23.63 -9.15
N GLY A 400 -22.55 -24.71 -8.51
CA GLY A 400 -22.64 -26.08 -9.02
C GLY A 400 -21.53 -26.49 -10.01
N VAL A 401 -20.62 -25.58 -10.36
CA VAL A 401 -19.50 -25.84 -11.28
C VAL A 401 -18.20 -25.97 -10.50
N GLN A 402 -17.39 -26.99 -10.81
CA GLN A 402 -16.03 -27.12 -10.28
C GLN A 402 -15.09 -26.20 -11.06
N ILE A 403 -14.43 -25.27 -10.37
CA ILE A 403 -13.53 -24.29 -10.99
C ILE A 403 -12.22 -24.24 -10.20
N VAL A 404 -11.09 -24.29 -10.88
CA VAL A 404 -9.79 -23.88 -10.31
C VAL A 404 -9.77 -22.37 -10.32
N VAL A 405 -9.88 -21.75 -9.15
CA VAL A 405 -10.05 -20.28 -9.06
C VAL A 405 -8.73 -19.53 -9.17
N THR A 406 -7.62 -20.16 -8.78
CA THR A 406 -6.31 -19.52 -8.72
C THR A 406 -5.54 -19.83 -9.99
N THR A 407 -5.07 -18.80 -10.66
CA THR A 407 -4.25 -18.93 -11.87
C THR A 407 -2.78 -18.86 -11.48
N GLU A 408 -2.06 -19.98 -11.61
CA GLU A 408 -0.60 -19.94 -11.56
C GLU A 408 -0.08 -19.43 -12.91
N LEU A 409 0.49 -18.24 -12.92
CA LEU A 409 0.96 -17.58 -14.13
C LEU A 409 2.33 -18.13 -14.54
N THR A 410 2.52 -18.25 -15.86
CA THR A 410 3.83 -18.49 -16.46
C THR A 410 4.63 -17.19 -16.56
N LYS A 411 5.94 -17.32 -16.79
CA LYS A 411 6.83 -16.18 -17.06
C LYS A 411 6.38 -15.34 -18.26
N SER A 412 5.78 -15.97 -19.28
CA SER A 412 5.23 -15.27 -20.45
C SER A 412 4.00 -14.45 -20.09
N GLU A 413 3.08 -15.00 -19.30
CA GLU A 413 1.84 -14.33 -18.93
C GLU A 413 2.09 -13.16 -17.97
N VAL A 414 2.95 -13.36 -16.95
CA VAL A 414 3.29 -12.28 -16.01
C VAL A 414 4.08 -11.14 -16.66
N LYS A 415 4.69 -11.36 -17.84
CA LYS A 415 5.48 -10.34 -18.54
C LYS A 415 4.65 -9.09 -18.85
N GLU A 416 3.35 -9.23 -19.10
CA GLU A 416 2.44 -8.11 -19.34
C GLU A 416 2.25 -7.23 -18.10
N TYR A 417 2.44 -7.79 -16.90
CA TYR A 417 2.23 -7.12 -15.62
C TYR A 417 3.53 -6.92 -14.83
N SER A 418 4.69 -7.13 -15.44
CA SER A 418 5.98 -7.22 -14.74
C SER A 418 6.53 -5.90 -14.20
N THR A 419 5.97 -4.75 -14.56
CA THR A 419 6.47 -3.44 -14.12
C THR A 419 5.32 -2.43 -13.96
N PRO A 420 5.44 -1.44 -13.05
CA PRO A 420 4.46 -0.35 -12.92
C PRO A 420 4.06 0.33 -14.25
N ALA A 421 5.02 0.54 -15.15
CA ALA A 421 4.81 1.24 -16.43
C ALA A 421 3.91 0.48 -17.42
N LYS A 422 3.64 -0.81 -17.16
CA LYS A 422 2.77 -1.64 -18.00
C LYS A 422 1.32 -1.68 -17.52
N VAL A 423 1.05 -1.22 -16.29
CA VAL A 423 -0.27 -1.36 -15.68
C VAL A 423 -0.93 -0.02 -15.34
N PHE A 424 -0.14 1.01 -15.10
CA PHE A 424 -0.66 2.35 -14.83
C PHE A 424 -1.01 3.06 -16.13
N MET A 425 -2.23 3.61 -16.18
CA MET A 425 -2.78 4.29 -17.34
C MET A 425 -3.31 5.67 -16.95
N ASP A 426 -3.21 6.63 -17.87
CA ASP A 426 -3.86 7.92 -17.74
C ASP A 426 -5.38 7.81 -18.06
N PRO A 427 -6.16 8.89 -17.89
CA PRO A 427 -7.59 8.86 -18.16
C PRO A 427 -8.00 8.56 -19.61
N ASN A 428 -7.06 8.59 -20.54
CA ASN A 428 -7.27 8.27 -21.96
C ASN A 428 -6.80 6.84 -22.31
N GLY A 429 -6.39 6.04 -21.31
CA GLY A 429 -5.89 4.69 -21.51
C GLY A 429 -4.44 4.60 -21.94
N LYS A 430 -3.67 5.69 -21.89
CA LYS A 430 -2.24 5.67 -22.24
C LYS A 430 -1.40 5.28 -21.04
N LEU A 431 -0.49 4.33 -21.22
CA LEU A 431 0.45 3.92 -20.17
C LEU A 431 1.29 5.10 -19.66
N THR A 432 1.40 5.23 -18.34
CA THR A 432 2.14 6.30 -17.67
C THR A 432 2.66 5.87 -16.30
N SER A 433 3.87 6.32 -15.95
CA SER A 433 4.45 6.13 -14.61
C SER A 433 5.37 7.28 -14.20
N THR A 434 5.25 8.43 -14.87
CA THR A 434 6.15 9.59 -14.67
C THR A 434 6.01 10.28 -13.30
N TRP A 435 4.92 10.00 -12.60
CA TRP A 435 4.64 10.46 -11.24
C TRP A 435 5.25 9.55 -10.15
N ILE A 436 5.80 8.39 -10.53
CA ILE A 436 6.56 7.51 -9.63
C ILE A 436 7.98 8.05 -9.50
N ASP A 437 8.51 8.06 -8.28
CA ASP A 437 9.89 8.43 -8.04
C ASP A 437 10.81 7.31 -8.54
N THR A 438 11.63 7.62 -9.54
CA THR A 438 12.41 6.63 -10.31
C THR A 438 13.42 5.89 -9.44
N GLN A 439 13.90 6.52 -8.37
CA GLN A 439 14.82 5.89 -7.42
C GLN A 439 14.19 4.70 -6.67
N PHE A 440 12.86 4.62 -6.60
CA PHE A 440 12.14 3.54 -5.93
C PHE A 440 11.47 2.58 -6.90
N TYR A 441 11.71 2.74 -8.20
CA TYR A 441 11.12 1.88 -9.22
C TYR A 441 11.65 0.43 -9.10
N PRO A 442 10.79 -0.60 -9.15
CA PRO A 442 11.22 -1.99 -9.11
C PRO A 442 11.76 -2.35 -10.51
N TYR A 443 13.04 -2.71 -10.60
CA TYR A 443 13.71 -3.08 -11.85
C TYR A 443 13.77 -4.58 -12.06
#